data_AF-A0A8H6VZ35-F1
#
_entry.id   AF-A0A8H6VZ35-F1
#
_cell.length_a   1.000
_cell.length_b   1.000
_cell.length_c   1.000
_cell.angle_alpha   90.00
_cell.angle_beta   90.00
_cell.angle_gamma   90.00
#
_symmetry.space_group_name_H-M   'P 1'
#
loop_
_entity.id
_entity.type
_entity.pdbx_description
1 polymer ?
#
loop_
_entity_poly.entity_id
_entity_poly.type
_entity_poly.pdbx_seq_one_letter_code
_entity_poly.pdbx_strand_id
1 'polypeptide(L)'
;MDSPLHPPPRVTALASKPLTTKSAQKRLELFLDDFQARSTASQSGTTTVTVQVEKLQKALKEEREEMKKAKAWWVACFYRVCDYIDENIQNS
;
A
#
# COMPACT_ATOMS: atom_id res chain seq x y z
N MET A 1 8.41 -42.15 -13.07
CA MET A 1 8.99 -40.81 -13.31
C MET A 1 7.89 -39.97 -13.91
N ASP A 2 7.31 -39.04 -13.14
CA ASP A 2 6.26 -38.15 -13.61
C ASP A 2 6.81 -37.26 -14.73
N SER A 3 6.22 -37.37 -15.92
CA SER A 3 6.64 -36.59 -17.08
C SER A 3 6.44 -35.10 -16.80
N PRO A 4 7.39 -34.23 -17.21
CA PRO A 4 7.26 -32.79 -17.01
C PRO A 4 6.05 -32.26 -17.79
N LEU A 5 5.09 -31.67 -17.08
CA LEU A 5 3.88 -31.02 -17.61
C LEU A 5 4.27 -29.83 -18.50
N HIS A 6 4.62 -30.13 -19.75
CA HIS A 6 4.71 -29.16 -20.83
C HIS A 6 3.40 -29.23 -21.63
N PRO A 7 2.62 -28.15 -21.76
CA PRO A 7 2.91 -26.76 -21.36
C PRO A 7 2.53 -26.45 -19.89
N PRO A 8 3.09 -25.37 -19.31
CA PRO A 8 2.68 -24.85 -18.01
C PRO A 8 1.17 -24.57 -17.95
N PRO A 9 0.53 -24.77 -16.79
CA PRO A 9 -0.88 -24.43 -16.61
C PRO A 9 -1.16 -22.96 -16.97
N ARG A 10 -2.20 -22.73 -17.78
CA ARG A 10 -2.63 -21.39 -18.17
C ARG A 10 -3.54 -20.80 -17.09
N VAL A 11 -3.11 -19.71 -16.46
CA VAL A 11 -3.93 -18.98 -15.48
C VAL A 11 -4.70 -17.88 -16.21
N THR A 12 -6.03 -17.87 -16.08
CA THR A 12 -6.90 -16.82 -16.63
C THR A 12 -7.52 -16.01 -15.50
N ALA A 13 -7.53 -14.69 -15.62
CA ALA A 13 -8.11 -13.82 -14.61
C ALA A 13 -9.64 -13.85 -14.72
N LEU A 14 -10.32 -14.27 -13.65
CA LEU A 14 -11.78 -14.26 -13.58
C LEU A 14 -12.32 -12.86 -13.27
N ALA A 15 -11.61 -12.10 -12.44
CA ALA A 15 -11.96 -10.74 -12.07
C ALA A 15 -10.75 -10.01 -11.48
N SER A 16 -10.78 -8.67 -11.52
CA SER A 16 -9.85 -7.81 -10.82
C SER A 16 -10.61 -6.87 -9.89
N LYS A 17 -10.10 -6.68 -8.67
CA LYS A 17 -10.65 -5.74 -7.69
C LYS A 17 -9.54 -4.82 -7.20
N PRO A 18 -9.73 -3.49 -7.25
CA PRO A 18 -8.74 -2.56 -6.73
C PRO A 18 -8.60 -2.73 -5.21
N LEU A 19 -7.39 -2.53 -4.72
CA LEU A 19 -7.06 -2.56 -3.29
C LEU A 19 -6.86 -1.15 -2.78
N THR A 20 -7.30 -0.91 -1.55
CA THR A 20 -6.96 0.35 -0.86
C THR A 20 -5.53 0.28 -0.32
N THR A 21 -4.84 1.42 -0.24
CA THR A 21 -3.47 1.51 0.30
C THR A 21 -3.34 0.85 1.67
N LYS A 22 -4.33 1.01 2.57
CA LYS A 22 -4.34 0.36 3.89
C LYS A 22 -4.42 -1.17 3.80
N SER A 23 -5.27 -1.68 2.92
CA SER A 23 -5.42 -3.14 2.72
C SER A 23 -4.19 -3.74 2.04
N ALA A 24 -3.55 -3.01 1.13
CA ALA A 24 -2.31 -3.40 0.48
C ALA A 24 -1.17 -3.49 1.50
N GLN A 25 -0.98 -2.47 2.35
CA GLN A 25 0.02 -2.47 3.43
C GLN A 25 -0.09 -3.71 4.33
N LYS A 26 -1.29 -3.99 4.84
CA LYS A 26 -1.51 -5.15 5.74
C LYS A 26 -1.20 -6.49 5.06
N ARG A 27 -1.57 -6.64 3.78
CA ARG A 27 -1.30 -7.86 3.01
C ARG A 27 0.19 -8.04 2.73
N LEU A 28 0.89 -6.95 2.48
CA LEU A 28 2.34 -6.93 2.28
C LEU A 28 3.11 -7.36 3.54
N GLU A 29 2.70 -6.89 4.71
CA GLU A 29 3.30 -7.28 5.99
C GLU A 29 3.14 -8.79 6.24
N LEU A 30 1.93 -9.32 6.05
CA LEU A 30 1.67 -10.75 6.18
C LEU A 30 2.44 -11.58 5.16
N PHE A 31 2.56 -11.08 3.93
CA PHE A 31 3.32 -11.76 2.88
C PHE A 31 4.82 -11.82 3.23
N LEU A 32 5.41 -10.72 3.72
CA LEU A 32 6.82 -10.70 4.10
C LEU A 32 7.12 -11.66 5.24
N ASP A 33 6.24 -11.76 6.22
CA ASP A 33 6.37 -12.69 7.36
C ASP A 33 6.35 -14.16 6.89
N ASP A 34 5.34 -14.54 6.08
CA ASP A 34 5.26 -15.89 5.49
C ASP A 34 6.45 -16.17 4.55
N PHE A 35 6.84 -15.18 3.76
CA PHE A 35 7.94 -15.31 2.81
C PHE A 35 9.28 -15.51 3.52
N GLN A 36 9.53 -14.80 4.62
CA GLN A 36 10.74 -14.95 5.42
C GLN A 36 10.76 -16.33 6.09
N ALA A 37 9.63 -16.78 6.65
CA ALA A 37 9.50 -18.11 7.26
C ALA A 37 9.76 -19.24 6.24
N ARG A 38 9.34 -19.07 4.99
CA ARG A 38 9.57 -20.04 3.91
C ARG A 38 10.97 -19.96 3.30
N SER A 39 11.54 -18.76 3.21
CA SER A 39 12.88 -18.56 2.65
C SER A 39 13.97 -19.14 3.55
N THR A 40 13.82 -19.04 4.87
CA THR A 40 14.73 -19.68 5.84
C THR A 40 14.66 -21.20 5.77
N ALA A 41 13.46 -21.75 5.56
CA ALA A 41 13.26 -23.20 5.40
C ALA A 41 13.78 -23.76 4.06
N SER A 42 13.78 -22.94 2.99
CA SER A 42 14.09 -23.39 1.63
C SER A 42 15.53 -23.10 1.17
N GLN A 43 16.36 -22.40 1.95
CA GLN A 43 17.71 -21.93 1.54
C GLN A 43 17.75 -21.32 0.12
N SER A 44 16.63 -20.72 -0.33
CA SER A 44 16.48 -20.25 -1.71
C SER A 44 16.85 -18.78 -1.77
N GLY A 45 17.81 -18.42 -2.64
CA GLY A 45 18.34 -17.08 -2.83
C GLY A 45 17.34 -16.12 -3.51
N THR A 46 16.28 -15.76 -2.80
CA THR A 46 15.20 -14.89 -3.28
C THR A 46 15.32 -13.45 -2.78
N THR A 47 16.54 -13.01 -2.49
CA THR A 47 16.89 -11.69 -1.95
C THR A 47 16.46 -10.51 -2.84
N THR A 48 16.31 -10.72 -4.15
CA THR A 48 15.84 -9.65 -5.05
C THR A 48 14.35 -9.35 -4.85
N VAL A 49 13.54 -10.35 -4.49
CA VAL A 49 12.10 -10.19 -4.27
C VAL A 49 11.86 -9.41 -2.98
N THR A 50 12.59 -9.71 -1.91
CA THR A 50 12.47 -8.96 -0.64
C THR A 50 12.79 -7.48 -0.82
N VAL A 51 13.89 -7.13 -1.50
CA VAL A 51 14.27 -5.73 -1.74
C VAL A 51 13.20 -4.96 -2.52
N GLN A 52 12.53 -5.60 -3.50
CA GLN A 52 11.46 -4.96 -4.25
C GLN A 52 10.20 -4.75 -3.39
N VAL A 53 9.86 -5.75 -2.58
CA VAL A 53 8.70 -5.71 -1.68
C VAL A 53 8.90 -4.69 -0.55
N GLU A 54 10.13 -4.55 -0.04
CA GLU A 54 10.52 -3.49 0.90
C GLU A 54 10.40 -2.09 0.29
N LYS A 55 10.86 -1.90 -0.97
CA LYS A 55 10.68 -0.63 -1.69
C LYS A 55 9.20 -0.29 -1.86
N LEU A 56 8.38 -1.29 -2.17
CA LEU A 56 6.93 -1.11 -2.29
C LEU A 56 6.30 -0.73 -0.94
N GLN A 57 6.70 -1.36 0.15
CA GLN A 57 6.23 -1.01 1.49
C GLN A 57 6.57 0.45 1.85
N LYS A 58 7.79 0.88 1.52
CA LYS A 58 8.23 2.27 1.73
C LYS A 58 7.37 3.25 0.92
N ALA A 59 7.17 2.98 -0.37
CA ALA A 59 6.36 3.83 -1.24
C ALA A 59 4.90 3.95 -0.77
N LEU A 60 4.28 2.84 -0.33
CA LEU A 60 2.91 2.88 0.21
C LEU A 60 2.83 3.67 1.53
N LYS A 61 3.90 3.65 2.34
CA LYS A 61 3.96 4.44 3.58
C LYS A 61 4.04 5.93 3.27
N GLU A 62 4.88 6.31 2.30
CA GLU A 62 5.02 7.70 1.83
C GLU A 62 3.68 8.24 1.28
N GLU A 63 3.03 7.50 0.38
CA GLU A 63 1.70 7.87 -0.17
C GLU A 63 0.68 8.14 0.95
N ARG A 64 0.66 7.30 1.99
CA ARG A 64 -0.27 7.45 3.10
C ARG A 64 0.02 8.69 3.95
N GLU A 65 1.28 9.02 4.18
CA GLU A 65 1.65 10.23 4.91
C GLU A 65 1.35 11.49 4.10
N GLU A 66 1.54 11.47 2.78
CA GLU A 66 1.13 12.56 1.90
C GLU A 66 -0.38 12.77 1.90
N MET A 67 -1.17 11.69 1.83
CA MET A 67 -2.62 11.79 1.94
C MET A 67 -3.07 12.36 3.29
N LYS A 68 -2.38 12.04 4.39
CA LYS A 68 -2.67 12.64 5.70
C LYS A 68 -2.33 14.13 5.73
N LYS A 69 -1.16 14.52 5.21
CA LYS A 69 -0.74 15.92 5.12
C LYS A 69 -1.71 16.73 4.26
N ALA A 70 -2.12 16.20 3.11
CA ALA A 70 -3.09 16.84 2.22
C ALA A 70 -4.44 17.03 2.93
N LYS A 71 -4.93 16.02 3.66
CA LYS A 71 -6.15 16.15 4.47
C LYS A 71 -6.01 17.18 5.58
N ALA A 72 -4.90 17.16 6.32
CA ALA A 72 -4.65 18.13 7.38
C ALA A 72 -4.58 19.57 6.84
N TRP A 73 -3.95 19.74 5.67
CA TRP A 73 -3.90 21.02 4.98
C TRP A 73 -5.29 21.48 4.53
N TRP A 74 -6.09 20.58 3.95
CA TRP A 74 -7.49 20.88 3.58
C TRP A 74 -8.32 21.30 4.79
N VAL A 75 -8.20 20.60 5.91
CA VAL A 75 -8.89 20.95 7.16
C VAL A 75 -8.43 22.32 7.66
N ALA A 76 -7.13 22.56 7.76
CA ALA A 76 -6.60 23.84 8.21
C ALA A 76 -7.03 25.02 7.31
N CYS A 77 -7.07 24.80 5.99
CA CYS A 77 -7.52 25.79 5.03
C CYS A 77 -9.03 26.07 5.18
N PHE A 78 -9.84 25.04 5.39
CA PHE A 78 -11.27 25.17 5.62
C PHE A 78 -11.57 25.99 6.89
N TYR A 79 -10.94 25.67 8.01
CA TYR A 79 -11.12 26.42 9.26
C TYR A 79 -10.67 27.88 9.13
N ARG A 80 -9.53 28.15 8.47
CA ARG A 80 -9.07 29.53 8.25
C ARG A 80 -10.04 30.37 7.42
N VAL A 81 -10.74 29.76 6.46
CA VAL A 81 -11.77 30.45 5.67
C VAL A 81 -13.04 30.67 6.50
N CYS A 82 -13.44 29.69 7.33
CA CYS A 82 -14.59 29.84 8.23
C CYS A 82 -14.34 30.94 9.28
N ASP A 83 -13.17 30.97 9.91
CA ASP A 83 -12.80 31.98 10.90
C ASP A 83 -12.87 33.40 10.29
N TYR A 84 -12.43 33.57 9.03
CA TYR A 84 -12.49 34.85 8.32
C TYR A 84 -13.94 35.31 8.01
N ILE A 85 -14.87 34.37 7.83
CA ILE A 85 -16.28 34.69 7.58
C ILE A 85 -16.99 35.09 8.89
N ASP A 86 -16.71 34.40 10.00
CA ASP A 86 -17.29 34.76 11.30
C ASP A 86 -16.82 36.14 11.79
N GLU A 87 -15.54 36.48 11.56
CA GLU A 87 -14.98 37.78 11.95
C GLU A 87 -15.56 38.95 11.14
N ASN A 88 -16.02 38.70 9.91
CA ASN A 88 -16.68 39.69 9.06
C ASN A 88 -18.20 39.83 9.32
N ILE A 89 -18.85 38.79 9.86
CA ILE A 89 -20.28 38.84 10.24
C ILE A 89 -20.48 39.60 11.55
N GLN A 90 -19.53 39.55 12.49
CA GLN A 90 -19.64 40.29 13.76
C GLN A 90 -19.29 41.78 13.67
N ASN A 91 -18.64 42.22 12.58
CA ASN A 91 -18.19 43.61 12.36
C ASN A 91 -19.01 44.37 11.30
N SER A 92 -20.13 43.80 10.81
CA SER A 92 -21.07 44.44 9.89
C SER A 92 -22.43 44.69 10.55
#